data_AF-A0A966QMP0-F1
#
_entry.id   AF-A0A966QMP0-F1
#
_cell.length_a   1.000
_cell.length_b   1.000
_cell.length_c   1.000
_cell.angle_alpha   90.00
_cell.angle_beta   90.00
_cell.angle_gamma   90.00
#
_symmetry.space_group_name_H-M   'P 1'
#
loop_
_entity.id
_entity.type
_entity.pdbx_description
1 polymer ?
#
loop_
_entity_poly.entity_id
_entity_poly.type
_entity_poly.pdbx_seq_one_letter_code
_entity_poly.pdbx_strand_id
1 'polypeptide(L)'
;SGKHYTITNYDGLPKPVQKPGPPLLIGGGGKRVLTYAARHADIIGINATLTAGAVGPEAISTMTAEAVDAKVDIVRGAVGDRLNHVEMNIRAFMVNVTDDADGAISRLAKGLGVEPNMIAETPFALMGPPEKLVEDLLARRERWGFSYVIVGGEDVDSFAPVVAALAGK
;
A
#
# COMPACT_ATOMS: atom_id res chain seq x y z
N SER A 1 -19.61 -26.49 -7.68
CA SER A 1 -18.48 -27.38 -7.37
C SER A 1 -17.20 -26.87 -8.01
N GLY A 2 -16.08 -26.95 -7.32
CA GLY A 2 -14.75 -26.62 -7.84
C GLY A 2 -13.68 -27.53 -7.23
N LYS A 3 -12.42 -27.39 -7.65
CA LYS A 3 -11.30 -28.25 -7.23
C LYS A 3 -11.14 -28.35 -5.70
N HIS A 4 -11.37 -27.25 -4.98
CA HIS A 4 -11.13 -27.17 -3.54
C HIS A 4 -12.41 -27.31 -2.71
N TYR A 5 -13.52 -26.78 -3.20
CA TYR A 5 -14.78 -26.78 -2.46
C TYR A 5 -15.96 -27.04 -3.40
N THR A 6 -16.92 -27.79 -2.90
CA THR A 6 -18.25 -27.88 -3.47
C THR A 6 -19.23 -27.29 -2.47
N ILE A 7 -19.70 -26.08 -2.77
CA ILE A 7 -20.73 -25.41 -2.00
C ILE A 7 -22.06 -25.62 -2.73
N THR A 8 -23.06 -26.15 -2.04
CA THR A 8 -24.44 -26.31 -2.52
C THR A 8 -25.37 -25.56 -1.58
N ASN A 9 -26.38 -24.89 -2.14
CA ASN A 9 -27.46 -24.23 -1.38
C ASN A 9 -27.02 -23.18 -0.33
N TYR A 10 -25.86 -22.55 -0.50
CA TYR A 10 -25.43 -21.48 0.42
C TYR A 10 -26.13 -20.17 0.07
N ASP A 11 -26.94 -19.68 1.00
CA ASP A 11 -27.57 -18.36 0.91
C ASP A 11 -27.08 -17.47 2.05
N GLY A 12 -26.04 -16.67 1.77
CA GLY A 12 -25.47 -15.75 2.75
C GLY A 12 -26.45 -14.63 3.11
N LEU A 13 -26.84 -14.55 4.38
CA LEU A 13 -27.72 -13.52 4.94
C LEU A 13 -27.08 -12.87 6.19
N PRO A 14 -27.31 -11.56 6.44
CA PRO A 14 -28.08 -10.64 5.58
C PRO A 14 -27.33 -10.30 4.28
N LYS A 15 -28.07 -9.83 3.27
CA LYS A 15 -27.44 -9.36 2.03
C LYS A 15 -26.71 -8.04 2.29
N PRO A 16 -25.56 -7.78 1.63
CA PRO A 16 -24.93 -6.48 1.66
C PRO A 16 -25.91 -5.40 1.19
N VAL A 17 -25.94 -4.29 1.93
CA VAL A 17 -26.69 -3.08 1.55
C VAL A 17 -26.10 -2.47 0.28
N GLN A 18 -24.76 -2.46 0.15
CA GLN A 18 -24.05 -2.00 -1.03
C GLN A 18 -24.21 -2.96 -2.22
N LYS A 19 -24.36 -2.41 -3.43
CA LYS A 19 -24.45 -3.14 -4.71
C LYS A 19 -23.27 -2.78 -5.63
N PRO A 20 -22.71 -3.74 -6.41
CA PRO A 20 -23.07 -5.16 -6.45
C PRO A 20 -22.61 -5.96 -5.22
N GLY A 21 -21.71 -5.40 -4.41
CA GLY A 21 -21.24 -5.92 -3.13
C GLY A 21 -20.26 -4.94 -2.50
N PRO A 22 -19.69 -5.25 -1.33
CA PRO A 22 -18.58 -4.47 -0.78
C PRO A 22 -17.34 -4.59 -1.69
N PRO A 23 -16.49 -3.54 -1.81
CA PRO A 23 -15.26 -3.62 -2.58
C PRO A 23 -14.32 -4.67 -2.00
N LEU A 24 -13.66 -5.45 -2.86
CA LEU A 24 -12.69 -6.45 -2.45
C LEU A 24 -11.27 -5.89 -2.48
N LEU A 25 -10.61 -5.86 -1.33
CA LEU A 25 -9.18 -5.59 -1.23
C LEU A 25 -8.39 -6.88 -1.22
N ILE A 26 -7.46 -7.03 -2.17
CA ILE A 26 -6.46 -8.11 -2.17
C ILE A 26 -5.07 -7.50 -2.15
N GLY A 27 -4.30 -7.81 -1.11
CA GLY A 27 -2.96 -7.26 -0.91
C GLY A 27 -1.85 -8.32 -0.96
N GLY A 28 -0.67 -7.91 -1.41
CA GLY A 28 0.55 -8.72 -1.32
C GLY A 28 1.75 -8.12 -2.05
N GLY A 29 2.92 -8.75 -1.91
CA GLY A 29 4.16 -8.32 -2.58
C GLY A 29 4.62 -9.21 -3.73
N GLY A 30 4.07 -10.43 -3.84
CA GLY A 30 4.50 -11.41 -4.83
C GLY A 30 3.73 -11.34 -6.15
N LYS A 31 4.39 -11.67 -7.26
CA LYS A 31 3.79 -11.68 -8.61
C LYS A 31 2.47 -12.44 -8.68
N ARG A 32 2.38 -13.63 -8.07
CA ARG A 32 1.17 -14.46 -8.11
C ARG A 32 -0.06 -13.76 -7.52
N VAL A 33 0.08 -13.16 -6.35
CA VAL A 33 -1.05 -12.50 -5.67
C VAL A 33 -1.38 -11.17 -6.34
N LEU A 34 -0.39 -10.41 -6.79
CA LEU A 34 -0.62 -9.16 -7.53
C LEU A 34 -1.31 -9.38 -8.88
N THR A 35 -0.91 -10.41 -9.64
CA THR A 35 -1.61 -10.79 -10.88
C THR A 35 -3.05 -11.24 -10.61
N TYR A 36 -3.30 -11.93 -9.50
CA TYR A 36 -4.65 -12.32 -9.11
C TYR A 36 -5.50 -11.11 -8.69
N ALA A 37 -4.94 -10.23 -7.86
CA ALA A 37 -5.58 -8.99 -7.41
C ALA A 37 -5.96 -8.10 -8.61
N ALA A 38 -5.06 -7.92 -9.57
CA ALA A 38 -5.32 -7.13 -10.79
C ALA A 38 -6.57 -7.61 -11.56
N ARG A 39 -6.85 -8.91 -11.55
CA ARG A 39 -7.98 -9.51 -12.28
C ARG A 39 -9.29 -9.55 -11.50
N HIS A 40 -9.22 -9.51 -10.16
CA HIS A 40 -10.37 -9.88 -9.33
C HIS A 40 -10.68 -8.90 -8.18
N ALA A 41 -9.74 -8.06 -7.78
CA ALA A 41 -9.94 -7.08 -6.72
C ALA A 41 -10.49 -5.77 -7.28
N ASP A 42 -11.15 -5.02 -6.41
CA ASP A 42 -11.50 -3.60 -6.63
C ASP A 42 -10.40 -2.70 -6.07
N ILE A 43 -9.70 -3.16 -5.02
CA ILE A 43 -8.59 -2.45 -4.37
C ILE A 43 -7.36 -3.37 -4.33
N ILE A 44 -6.22 -2.88 -4.80
CA ILE A 44 -4.99 -3.66 -4.93
C ILE A 44 -3.95 -3.12 -3.94
N GLY A 45 -3.70 -3.88 -2.88
CA GLY A 45 -2.75 -3.49 -1.82
C GLY A 45 -1.31 -3.91 -2.12
N ILE A 46 -0.43 -2.96 -2.41
CA ILE A 46 1.00 -3.23 -2.56
C ILE A 46 1.65 -3.39 -1.19
N ASN A 47 2.31 -4.53 -0.98
CA ASN A 47 2.98 -4.86 0.29
C ASN A 47 4.41 -5.34 0.07
N ALA A 48 5.18 -5.43 1.15
CA ALA A 48 6.43 -6.20 1.17
C ALA A 48 6.14 -7.69 0.85
N THR A 49 7.14 -8.38 0.29
CA THR A 49 7.04 -9.82 0.04
C THR A 49 7.44 -10.60 1.28
N LEU A 50 6.47 -11.22 1.94
CA LEU A 50 6.66 -11.97 3.19
C LEU A 50 6.72 -13.48 2.95
N THR A 51 7.54 -13.93 1.99
CA THR A 51 7.67 -15.37 1.66
C THR A 51 8.08 -16.20 2.89
N ALA A 52 8.93 -15.65 3.76
CA ALA A 52 9.38 -16.27 5.00
C ALA A 52 8.37 -16.18 6.17
N GLY A 53 7.22 -15.52 5.98
CA GLY A 53 6.19 -15.36 7.02
C GLY A 53 6.53 -14.35 8.12
N ALA A 54 7.68 -13.69 8.06
CA ALA A 54 8.12 -12.67 9.00
C ALA A 54 8.68 -11.45 8.27
N VAL A 55 8.63 -10.28 8.94
CA VAL A 55 9.33 -9.08 8.48
C VAL A 55 10.80 -9.23 8.86
N GLY A 56 11.64 -9.51 7.87
CA GLY A 56 13.09 -9.59 8.01
C GLY A 56 13.81 -8.87 6.87
N PRO A 57 15.15 -9.01 6.77
CA PRO A 57 15.94 -8.33 5.74
C PRO A 57 15.44 -8.57 4.31
N GLU A 58 14.97 -9.79 4.02
CA GLU A 58 14.37 -10.13 2.72
C GLU A 58 13.06 -9.38 2.44
N ALA A 59 12.25 -9.13 3.46
CA ALA A 59 11.03 -8.34 3.29
C ALA A 59 11.39 -6.88 3.02
N ILE A 60 12.35 -6.33 3.78
CA ILE A 60 12.85 -4.96 3.67
C ILE A 60 13.45 -4.70 2.29
N SER A 61 14.18 -5.65 1.71
CA SER A 61 14.75 -5.49 0.36
C SER A 61 13.67 -5.39 -0.74
N THR A 62 12.43 -5.82 -0.46
CA THR A 62 11.30 -5.63 -1.38
C THR A 62 10.50 -4.35 -1.13
N MET A 63 10.95 -3.50 -0.21
CA MET A 63 10.28 -2.25 0.15
C MET A 63 10.89 -1.03 -0.55
N THR A 64 11.96 -1.18 -1.35
CA THR A 64 12.54 -0.05 -2.09
C THR A 64 11.55 0.52 -3.12
N ALA A 65 11.78 1.75 -3.57
CA ALA A 65 10.97 2.39 -4.60
C ALA A 65 10.98 1.57 -5.91
N GLU A 66 12.13 1.04 -6.32
CA GLU A 66 12.30 0.22 -7.52
C GLU A 66 11.57 -1.13 -7.39
N ALA A 67 11.60 -1.73 -6.21
CA ALA A 67 10.85 -2.95 -5.94
C ALA A 67 9.34 -2.70 -6.02
N VAL A 68 8.89 -1.50 -5.65
CA VAL A 68 7.49 -1.08 -5.81
C VAL A 68 7.15 -0.79 -7.26
N ASP A 69 8.03 -0.14 -8.04
CA ASP A 69 7.84 0.04 -9.49
C ASP A 69 7.57 -1.31 -10.15
N ALA A 70 8.41 -2.32 -9.89
CA ALA A 70 8.24 -3.66 -10.45
C ALA A 70 6.91 -4.33 -10.04
N LYS A 71 6.42 -4.08 -8.82
CA LYS A 71 5.12 -4.60 -8.35
C LYS A 71 3.96 -3.90 -9.06
N VAL A 72 4.05 -2.59 -9.22
CA VAL A 72 3.04 -1.79 -9.94
C VAL A 72 2.99 -2.19 -11.41
N ASP A 73 4.14 -2.46 -12.04
CA ASP A 73 4.19 -2.93 -13.43
C ASP A 73 3.53 -4.29 -13.61
N ILE A 74 3.69 -5.21 -12.65
CA ILE A 74 2.96 -6.49 -12.64
C ILE A 74 1.45 -6.25 -12.63
N VAL A 75 0.97 -5.31 -11.82
CA VAL A 75 -0.46 -4.98 -11.74
C VAL A 75 -0.94 -4.36 -13.04
N ARG A 76 -0.25 -3.33 -13.54
CA ARG A 76 -0.58 -2.64 -14.81
C ARG A 76 -0.60 -3.62 -16.00
N GLY A 77 0.33 -4.56 -16.05
CA GLY A 77 0.37 -5.59 -17.10
C GLY A 77 -0.72 -6.67 -16.98
N ALA A 78 -1.36 -6.82 -15.82
CA ALA A 78 -2.35 -7.86 -15.55
C ALA A 78 -3.81 -7.35 -15.46
N VAL A 79 -4.02 -6.04 -15.29
CA VAL A 79 -5.34 -5.44 -15.01
C VAL A 79 -6.22 -5.31 -16.26
N GLY A 80 -5.60 -5.13 -17.44
CA GLY A 80 -6.32 -4.95 -18.70
C GLY A 80 -7.29 -3.76 -18.68
N ASP A 81 -8.48 -3.94 -19.24
CA ASP A 81 -9.51 -2.89 -19.40
C ASP A 81 -10.09 -2.38 -18.06
N ARG A 82 -9.79 -3.07 -16.94
CA ARG A 82 -10.27 -2.69 -15.59
C ARG A 82 -9.45 -1.58 -14.93
N LEU A 83 -8.40 -1.07 -15.58
CA LEU A 83 -7.47 -0.11 -14.95
C LEU A 83 -8.19 1.09 -14.30
N ASN A 84 -9.23 1.62 -14.94
CA ASN A 84 -10.01 2.77 -14.44
C ASN A 84 -11.02 2.41 -13.32
N HIS A 85 -11.16 1.12 -13.01
CA HIS A 85 -12.09 0.60 -12.01
C HIS A 85 -11.38 -0.01 -10.79
N VAL A 86 -10.04 -0.03 -10.79
CA VAL A 86 -9.26 -0.50 -9.66
C VAL A 86 -8.64 0.67 -8.92
N GLU A 87 -8.59 0.55 -7.61
CA GLU A 87 -7.89 1.50 -6.76
C GLU A 87 -6.57 0.89 -6.28
N MET A 88 -5.47 1.64 -6.41
CA MET A 88 -4.17 1.21 -5.89
C MET A 88 -4.02 1.66 -4.44
N ASN A 89 -3.69 0.70 -3.58
CA ASN A 89 -3.55 0.88 -2.14
C ASN A 89 -2.12 0.60 -1.67
N ILE A 90 -1.70 1.35 -0.65
CA ILE A 90 -0.50 1.02 0.11
C ILE A 90 -0.69 1.32 1.61
N ARG A 91 -0.06 0.52 2.47
CA ARG A 91 0.09 0.82 3.89
C ARG A 91 1.46 1.44 4.15
N ALA A 92 1.50 2.65 4.68
CA ALA A 92 2.70 3.20 5.28
C ALA A 92 2.89 2.55 6.66
N PHE A 93 4.01 1.85 6.86
CA PHE A 93 4.34 1.20 8.12
C PHE A 93 5.18 2.09 9.04
N MET A 94 5.88 3.06 8.47
CA MET A 94 6.83 3.92 9.17
C MET A 94 6.37 5.36 9.03
N VAL A 95 5.49 5.80 9.92
CA VAL A 95 4.95 7.16 9.91
C VAL A 95 5.61 7.97 11.02
N ASN A 96 6.12 9.15 10.70
CA ASN A 96 6.64 10.08 11.68
C ASN A 96 6.49 11.52 11.19
N VAL A 97 5.48 12.23 11.71
CA VAL A 97 5.27 13.65 11.42
C VAL A 97 6.20 14.46 12.32
N THR A 98 7.17 15.15 11.72
CA THR A 98 8.26 15.84 12.43
C THR A 98 8.93 16.87 11.54
N ASP A 99 9.42 17.98 12.12
CA ASP A 99 10.21 18.97 11.37
C ASP A 99 11.61 18.44 10.99
N ASP A 100 12.14 17.47 11.74
CA ASP A 100 13.44 16.81 11.52
C ASP A 100 13.28 15.53 10.66
N ALA A 101 12.94 15.70 9.39
CA ALA A 101 12.79 14.56 8.46
C ALA A 101 14.10 13.76 8.32
N ASP A 102 15.21 14.44 8.06
CA ASP A 102 16.52 13.82 7.80
C ASP A 102 17.04 13.05 9.02
N GLY A 103 16.88 13.60 10.22
CA GLY A 103 17.24 12.91 11.45
C GLY A 103 16.33 11.71 11.74
N ALA A 104 15.02 11.81 11.47
CA ALA A 104 14.10 10.67 11.63
C ALA A 104 14.44 9.52 10.68
N ILE A 105 14.68 9.84 9.40
CA ILE A 105 15.13 8.90 8.37
C ILE A 105 16.45 8.25 8.78
N SER A 106 17.44 9.04 9.20
CA SER A 106 18.75 8.54 9.60
C SER A 106 18.67 7.59 10.81
N ARG A 107 17.85 7.92 11.81
CA ARG A 107 17.64 7.08 13.00
C ARG A 107 16.99 5.74 12.64
N LEU A 108 15.95 5.77 11.80
CA LEU A 108 15.25 4.57 11.37
C LEU A 108 16.14 3.68 10.48
N ALA A 109 16.85 4.28 9.52
CA ALA A 109 17.77 3.58 8.64
C ALA A 109 18.85 2.84 9.43
N LYS A 110 19.44 3.48 10.44
CA LYS A 110 20.38 2.85 11.37
C LYS A 110 19.76 1.69 12.14
N GLY A 111 18.53 1.84 12.64
CA GLY A 111 17.82 0.79 13.37
C GLY A 111 17.49 -0.44 12.53
N LEU A 112 17.24 -0.25 11.23
CA LEU A 112 16.95 -1.31 10.27
C LEU A 112 18.19 -1.87 9.57
N GLY A 113 19.35 -1.22 9.71
CA GLY A 113 20.59 -1.63 9.03
C GLY A 113 20.55 -1.41 7.52
N VAL A 114 19.93 -0.31 7.07
CA VAL A 114 19.75 0.03 5.66
C VAL A 114 20.24 1.45 5.37
N GLU A 115 20.42 1.78 4.10
CA GLU A 115 20.80 3.12 3.68
C GLU A 115 19.66 4.13 3.92
N PRO A 116 19.94 5.36 4.39
CA PRO A 116 18.94 6.41 4.58
C PRO A 116 18.08 6.68 3.33
N ASN A 117 18.69 6.63 2.15
CA ASN A 117 18.00 6.87 0.88
C ASN A 117 16.86 5.85 0.64
N MET A 118 17.02 4.61 1.08
CA MET A 118 15.96 3.60 0.96
C MET A 118 14.71 4.00 1.75
N ILE A 119 14.90 4.53 2.96
CA ILE A 119 13.81 5.01 3.81
C ILE A 119 13.20 6.30 3.27
N ALA A 120 14.00 7.19 2.68
CA ALA A 120 13.53 8.44 2.10
C ALA A 120 12.62 8.21 0.88
N GLU A 121 12.93 7.21 0.05
CA GLU A 121 12.25 6.98 -1.24
C GLU A 121 11.12 5.93 -1.15
N THR A 122 11.13 5.07 -0.13
CA THR A 122 10.12 4.01 -0.02
C THR A 122 8.72 4.58 0.25
N PRO A 123 7.67 4.08 -0.44
CA PRO A 123 6.30 4.49 -0.13
C PRO A 123 5.77 3.89 1.17
N PHE A 124 6.50 2.95 1.77
CA PHE A 124 6.16 2.37 3.07
C PHE A 124 6.52 3.28 4.25
N ALA A 125 7.25 4.37 4.01
CA ALA A 125 7.59 5.38 5.00
C ALA A 125 7.00 6.75 4.64
N LEU A 126 6.59 7.49 5.66
CA LEU A 126 6.12 8.88 5.59
C LEU A 126 6.77 9.62 6.75
N MET A 127 7.89 10.29 6.50
CA MET A 127 8.70 10.96 7.51
C MET A 127 8.97 12.40 7.12
N GLY A 128 8.54 13.34 7.95
CA GLY A 128 8.78 14.77 7.75
C GLY A 128 7.60 15.67 8.11
N PRO A 129 7.71 16.97 7.82
CA PRO A 129 6.67 17.93 8.15
C PRO A 129 5.45 17.73 7.24
N PRO A 130 4.25 18.15 7.66
CA PRO A 130 3.02 17.89 6.91
C PRO A 130 3.08 18.27 5.43
N GLU A 131 3.69 19.41 5.09
CA GLU A 131 3.81 19.91 3.72
C GLU A 131 4.59 18.94 2.83
N LYS A 132 5.71 18.43 3.34
CA LYS A 132 6.51 17.41 2.64
C LYS A 132 5.70 16.13 2.45
N LEU A 133 4.98 15.68 3.47
CA LEU A 133 4.18 14.46 3.37
C LEU A 133 3.05 14.58 2.34
N VAL A 134 2.44 15.76 2.21
CA VAL A 134 1.48 16.06 1.15
C VAL A 134 2.13 15.93 -0.23
N GLU A 135 3.30 16.54 -0.43
CA GLU A 135 4.06 16.46 -1.68
C GLU A 135 4.44 15.01 -2.03
N ASP A 136 4.96 14.26 -1.05
CA ASP A 136 5.31 12.85 -1.21
C ASP A 136 4.09 12.03 -1.64
N LEU A 137 2.92 12.22 -1.01
CA LEU A 137 1.70 11.49 -1.33
C LEU A 137 1.17 11.81 -2.73
N LEU A 138 1.24 13.07 -3.15
CA LEU A 138 0.85 13.48 -4.51
C LEU A 138 1.81 12.89 -5.55
N ALA A 139 3.12 12.97 -5.32
CA ALA A 139 4.12 12.36 -6.21
C ALA A 139 3.95 10.82 -6.29
N ARG A 140 3.59 10.16 -5.20
CA ARG A 140 3.27 8.72 -5.16
C ARG A 140 2.01 8.38 -5.94
N ARG A 141 0.99 9.24 -5.87
CA ARG A 141 -0.24 9.11 -6.68
C ARG A 141 0.09 9.20 -8.17
N GLU A 142 0.96 10.13 -8.57
CA GLU A 142 1.39 10.27 -9.96
C GLU A 142 2.25 9.07 -10.43
N ARG A 143 3.28 8.69 -9.67
CA ARG A 143 4.21 7.61 -10.04
C ARG A 143 3.54 6.23 -10.04
N TRP A 144 2.85 5.90 -8.95
CA TRP A 144 2.34 4.55 -8.68
C TRP A 144 0.83 4.41 -8.78
N GLY A 145 0.09 5.51 -8.77
CA GLY A 145 -1.38 5.50 -8.76
C GLY A 145 -1.98 5.34 -7.37
N PHE A 146 -1.19 5.40 -6.28
CA PHE A 146 -1.71 5.21 -4.92
C PHE A 146 -2.68 6.33 -4.53
N SER A 147 -3.97 6.01 -4.47
CA SER A 147 -5.02 6.92 -3.98
C SER A 147 -5.61 6.50 -2.64
N TYR A 148 -5.40 5.24 -2.24
CA TYR A 148 -5.77 4.77 -0.91
C TYR A 148 -4.51 4.47 -0.09
N VAL A 149 -4.19 5.37 0.85
CA VAL A 149 -3.07 5.20 1.78
C VAL A 149 -3.58 4.87 3.18
N ILE A 150 -2.97 3.86 3.82
CA ILE A 150 -3.28 3.44 5.20
C ILE A 150 -2.11 3.83 6.10
N VAL A 151 -2.41 4.48 7.22
CA VAL A 151 -1.47 4.78 8.32
C VAL A 151 -1.86 3.99 9.60
N GLY A 152 -0.98 3.96 10.60
CA GLY A 152 -1.26 3.33 11.89
C GLY A 152 -2.39 4.04 12.65
N GLY A 153 -3.10 3.30 13.52
CA GLY A 153 -4.14 3.90 14.37
C GLY A 153 -3.55 4.86 15.39
N GLU A 154 -2.33 4.55 15.84
CA GLU A 154 -1.46 5.35 16.70
C GLU A 154 -1.02 6.68 16.06
N ASP A 155 -1.05 6.77 14.74
CA ASP A 155 -0.59 7.95 13.99
C ASP A 155 -1.74 8.87 13.57
N VAL A 156 -3.00 8.50 13.79
CA VAL A 156 -4.16 9.24 13.25
C VAL A 156 -4.16 10.72 13.66
N ASP A 157 -3.91 11.00 14.94
CA ASP A 157 -3.93 12.38 15.45
C ASP A 157 -2.76 13.21 14.92
N SER A 158 -1.55 12.61 14.86
CA SER A 158 -0.36 13.30 14.35
C SER A 158 -0.43 13.52 12.83
N PHE A 159 -1.11 12.63 12.11
CA PHE A 159 -1.28 12.68 10.66
C PHE A 159 -2.46 13.55 10.20
N ALA A 160 -3.36 13.94 11.11
CA ALA A 160 -4.54 14.76 10.79
C ALA A 160 -4.24 16.06 9.99
N PRO A 161 -3.16 16.82 10.26
CA PRO A 161 -2.81 17.99 9.46
C PRO A 161 -2.53 17.67 7.98
N VAL A 162 -1.93 16.52 7.70
CA VAL A 162 -1.66 16.05 6.32
C VAL A 162 -2.98 15.80 5.59
N VAL A 163 -3.93 15.13 6.26
CA VAL A 163 -5.26 14.85 5.71
C VAL A 163 -6.02 16.14 5.41
N ALA A 164 -5.98 17.11 6.34
CA ALA A 164 -6.62 18.41 6.15
C ALA A 164 -6.05 19.15 4.93
N ALA A 165 -4.74 19.08 4.71
CA ALA A 165 -4.07 19.72 3.58
C ALA A 165 -4.27 19.02 2.22
N LEU A 166 -4.68 17.75 2.23
CA LEU A 166 -5.06 16.96 1.05
C LEU A 166 -6.53 17.09 0.67
N ALA A 167 -7.39 17.53 1.60
CA ALA A 167 -8.81 17.67 1.33
C ALA A 167 -9.06 18.61 0.12
N GLY A 168 -9.64 18.05 -0.94
CA GLY A 168 -9.93 18.79 -2.18
C GLY A 168 -8.83 18.77 -3.24
N LYS A 169 -7.76 17.98 -3.06
CA LYS A 169 -6.70 17.72 -4.06
C LYS A 169 -6.78 16.28 -4.59
#